data_AF-A0A1X9Z527-F1
#
_entry.id   AF-A0A1X9Z527-F1
#
_cell.length_a   1.000
_cell.length_b   1.000
_cell.length_c   1.000
_cell.angle_alpha   90.00
_cell.angle_beta   90.00
_cell.angle_gamma   90.00
#
_symmetry.space_group_name_H-M   'P 1'
#
loop_
_entity.id
_entity.type
_entity.pdbx_description
1 polymer ?
#
loop_
_entity_poly.entity_id
_entity_poly.type
_entity_poly.pdbx_seq_one_letter_code
_entity_poly.pdbx_strand_id
1 'polypeptide(L)'
;MEQRPTNMTKEALQALKQKFEDGMIDSVWSENGELTYIIKDGLDLNEYALAAKQILESEGDIAHDFTGKVTNESKSASAKFEYRSGWFLDGLADGEIE
;
A
#
# COMPACT_ATOMS: atom_id res chain seq x y z
N MET A 1 -12.10 -16.34 25.80
CA MET A 1 -11.98 -15.45 24.63
C MET A 1 -10.52 -15.06 24.52
N GLU A 2 -9.74 -15.87 23.80
CA GLU A 2 -8.36 -15.52 23.47
C GLU A 2 -8.39 -14.47 22.37
N GLN A 3 -8.06 -13.22 22.72
CA GLN A 3 -7.74 -12.22 21.72
C GLN A 3 -6.34 -12.52 21.20
N ARG A 4 -6.27 -13.23 20.07
CA ARG A 4 -5.03 -13.45 19.34
C ARG A 4 -4.61 -12.15 18.64
N PRO A 5 -3.31 -11.79 18.66
CA PRO A 5 -2.83 -10.51 18.19
C PRO A 5 -2.73 -10.48 16.65
N THR A 6 -2.97 -9.30 16.07
CA THR A 6 -2.40 -8.83 14.80
C THR A 6 -2.74 -9.62 13.53
N ASN A 7 -4.02 -9.71 13.16
CA ASN A 7 -4.39 -9.92 11.76
C ASN A 7 -5.51 -8.94 11.43
N MET A 8 -5.28 -7.97 10.55
CA MET A 8 -6.37 -7.15 10.03
C MET A 8 -7.41 -8.11 9.46
N THR A 9 -8.62 -8.13 10.04
CA THR A 9 -9.67 -9.03 9.56
C THR A 9 -10.03 -8.63 8.13
N LYS A 10 -10.41 -9.61 7.30
CA LYS A 10 -10.85 -9.35 5.91
C LYS A 10 -11.89 -8.22 5.85
N GLU A 11 -12.78 -8.16 6.84
CA GLU A 11 -13.79 -7.13 7.01
C GLU A 11 -13.19 -5.73 7.26
N ALA A 12 -12.18 -5.63 8.13
CA ALA A 12 -11.50 -4.36 8.40
C ALA A 12 -10.69 -3.88 7.19
N LEU A 13 -10.03 -4.80 6.48
CA LEU A 13 -9.33 -4.50 5.22
C LEU A 13 -10.32 -4.03 4.14
N GLN A 14 -11.47 -4.68 4.02
CA GLN A 14 -12.50 -4.29 3.07
C GLN A 14 -13.08 -2.91 3.39
N ALA A 15 -13.33 -2.61 4.66
CA ALA A 15 -13.77 -1.27 5.09
C ALA A 15 -12.71 -0.19 4.80
N LEU A 16 -11.43 -0.50 5.04
CA LEU A 16 -10.31 0.38 4.70
C LEU A 16 -10.22 0.63 3.20
N LYS A 17 -10.33 -0.43 2.38
CA LYS A 17 -10.38 -0.35 0.92
C LYS A 17 -11.53 0.54 0.45
N GLN A 18 -12.76 0.30 0.92
CA GLN A 18 -13.90 1.13 0.56
C GLN A 18 -13.71 2.59 0.92
N LYS A 19 -13.17 2.89 2.12
CA LYS A 19 -12.88 4.27 2.53
C LYS A 19 -11.82 4.90 1.63
N PHE A 20 -10.79 4.13 1.28
CA PHE A 20 -9.73 4.57 0.37
C PHE A 20 -10.28 4.84 -1.03
N GLU A 21 -11.08 3.92 -1.59
CA GLU A 21 -11.71 4.04 -2.91
C GLU A 21 -12.71 5.20 -2.98
N ASP A 22 -13.41 5.52 -1.89
CA ASP A 22 -14.35 6.66 -1.84
C ASP A 22 -13.65 8.02 -2.00
N GLY A 23 -12.46 8.16 -1.39
CA GLY A 23 -11.64 9.35 -1.51
C GLY A 23 -10.71 9.34 -2.73
N MET A 24 -10.41 8.17 -3.28
CA MET A 24 -9.60 8.02 -4.48
C MET A 24 -10.40 8.43 -5.72
N ILE A 25 -9.79 9.27 -6.53
CA ILE A 25 -10.29 9.65 -7.85
C ILE A 25 -9.76 8.67 -8.89
N ASP A 26 -8.45 8.41 -8.85
CA ASP A 26 -7.77 7.63 -9.88
C ASP A 26 -6.49 6.97 -9.34
N SER A 27 -6.02 5.96 -10.06
CA SER A 27 -4.80 5.21 -9.74
C SER A 27 -4.01 4.97 -11.01
N VAL A 28 -2.80 5.48 -11.05
CA VAL A 28 -1.91 5.43 -12.22
C VAL A 28 -0.69 4.60 -11.88
N TRP A 29 -0.52 3.51 -12.62
CA TRP A 29 0.76 2.79 -12.66
C TRP A 29 1.65 3.43 -13.72
N SER A 30 2.80 3.93 -13.28
CA SER A 30 3.83 4.43 -14.21
C SER A 30 4.53 3.25 -14.88
N GLU A 31 5.05 3.45 -16.09
CA GLU A 31 5.81 2.42 -16.84
C GLU A 31 7.04 1.92 -16.07
N ASN A 32 7.55 2.73 -15.13
CA ASN A 32 8.66 2.37 -14.24
C ASN A 32 8.23 1.54 -13.01
N GLY A 33 6.95 1.17 -12.89
CA GLY A 33 6.42 0.48 -11.71
C GLY A 33 6.09 1.40 -10.53
N GLU A 34 6.10 2.72 -10.72
CA GLU A 34 5.73 3.69 -9.69
C GLU A 34 4.21 3.87 -9.64
N LEU A 35 3.59 3.42 -8.56
CA LEU A 35 2.16 3.57 -8.32
C LEU A 35 1.83 4.96 -7.76
N THR A 36 0.98 5.70 -8.46
CA THR A 36 0.47 6.99 -8.03
C THR A 36 -1.05 6.94 -7.82
N TYR A 37 -1.50 7.24 -6.61
CA TYR A 37 -2.91 7.43 -6.29
C TYR A 37 -3.27 8.91 -6.32
N ILE A 38 -4.39 9.23 -6.95
CA ILE A 38 -4.95 10.58 -7.03
C ILE A 38 -6.16 10.62 -6.11
N ILE A 39 -6.13 11.47 -5.09
CA ILE A 39 -7.15 11.57 -4.03
C ILE A 39 -7.86 12.91 -4.15
N LYS A 40 -9.15 12.97 -3.78
CA LYS A 40 -9.93 14.21 -3.76
C LYS A 40 -9.25 15.29 -2.90
N ASP A 41 -9.36 16.53 -3.36
CA ASP A 41 -8.84 17.68 -2.62
C ASP A 41 -9.57 17.85 -1.28
N GLY A 42 -8.86 18.33 -0.25
CA GLY A 42 -9.38 18.44 1.12
C GLY A 42 -9.29 17.18 1.99
N LEU A 43 -8.75 16.06 1.47
CA LEU A 43 -8.47 14.84 2.23
C LEU A 43 -7.02 14.76 2.71
N ASP A 44 -6.77 14.01 3.78
CA ASP A 44 -5.43 13.85 4.34
C ASP A 44 -4.59 12.84 3.55
N LEU A 45 -3.63 13.33 2.77
CA LEU A 45 -2.80 12.47 1.92
C LEU A 45 -1.94 11.47 2.71
N ASN A 46 -1.59 11.76 3.97
CA ASN A 46 -0.80 10.84 4.78
C ASN A 46 -1.65 9.66 5.26
N GLU A 47 -2.90 9.90 5.66
CA GLU A 47 -3.84 8.82 5.98
C GLU A 47 -4.06 7.90 4.77
N TYR A 48 -4.22 8.48 3.58
CA TYR A 48 -4.37 7.69 2.35
C TYR A 48 -3.09 6.95 1.98
N ALA A 49 -1.91 7.56 2.13
CA ALA A 49 -0.63 6.89 1.91
C ALA A 49 -0.43 5.70 2.85
N LEU A 50 -0.80 5.86 4.13
CA LEU A 50 -0.77 4.77 5.11
C LEU A 50 -1.79 3.67 4.78
N ALA A 51 -3.00 4.05 4.38
CA ALA A 51 -4.04 3.11 3.98
C ALA A 51 -3.63 2.30 2.74
N ALA A 52 -3.12 2.96 1.69
CA ALA A 52 -2.60 2.30 0.49
C ALA A 52 -1.53 1.28 0.84
N LYS A 53 -0.56 1.67 1.68
CA LYS A 53 0.46 0.76 2.21
C LYS A 53 -0.15 -0.45 2.90
N GLN A 54 -1.04 -0.25 3.86
CA GLN A 54 -1.67 -1.36 4.61
C GLN A 54 -2.47 -2.28 3.70
N ILE A 55 -3.18 -1.73 2.72
CA ILE A 55 -3.94 -2.48 1.74
C ILE A 55 -3.01 -3.38 0.94
N LEU A 56 -1.96 -2.81 0.34
CA LEU A 56 -1.01 -3.54 -0.48
C LEU A 56 -0.25 -4.60 0.33
N GLU A 57 0.20 -4.27 1.55
CA GLU A 57 0.91 -5.19 2.44
C GLU A 57 0.01 -6.34 2.89
N SER A 58 -1.30 -6.09 3.03
CA SER A 58 -2.27 -7.13 3.37
C SER A 58 -2.64 -8.01 2.18
N GLU A 59 -2.61 -7.48 0.95
CA GLU A 59 -2.84 -8.28 -0.26
C GLU A 59 -1.63 -9.16 -0.59
N GLY A 60 -0.41 -8.66 -0.38
CA GLY A 60 0.82 -9.41 -0.64
C GLY A 60 1.01 -9.79 -2.12
N ASP A 61 0.30 -9.11 -3.02
CA ASP A 61 0.26 -9.44 -4.45
C ASP A 61 1.55 -9.06 -5.18
N ILE A 62 2.35 -8.15 -4.60
CA ILE A 62 3.55 -7.58 -5.21
C ILE A 62 4.78 -8.16 -4.53
N ALA A 63 5.56 -8.96 -5.27
CA ALA A 63 6.73 -9.65 -4.73
C ALA A 63 7.97 -8.76 -4.52
N HIS A 64 7.91 -7.46 -4.84
CA HIS A 64 9.05 -6.53 -4.78
C HIS A 64 8.69 -5.27 -4.00
N ASP A 65 9.68 -4.68 -3.31
CA ASP A 65 9.52 -3.36 -2.70
C ASP A 65 9.41 -2.28 -3.78
N PHE A 66 8.52 -1.31 -3.53
CA PHE A 66 8.39 -0.14 -4.37
C PHE A 66 7.94 1.06 -3.54
N THR A 67 8.22 2.25 -4.06
CA THR A 67 7.72 3.49 -3.46
C THR A 67 6.52 3.96 -4.25
N GLY A 68 5.36 4.00 -3.60
CA GLY A 68 4.17 4.63 -4.14
C GLY A 68 4.04 6.08 -3.70
N LYS A 69 3.21 6.82 -4.41
CA LYS A 69 2.89 8.22 -4.09
C LYS A 69 1.38 8.42 -4.10
N VAL A 70 0.91 9.26 -3.19
CA VAL A 70 -0.45 9.75 -3.13
C VAL A 70 -0.40 11.25 -3.38
N THR A 71 -1.23 11.76 -4.28
CA THR A 71 -1.31 13.19 -4.60
C THR A 71 -2.76 13.64 -4.62
N ASN A 72 -3.02 14.90 -4.31
CA ASN A 72 -4.36 15.45 -4.46
C ASN A 72 -4.69 15.71 -5.94
N GLU A 73 -5.98 15.85 -6.25
CA GLU A 73 -6.48 16.23 -7.58
C GLU A 73 -5.75 17.45 -8.17
N SER A 74 -5.54 18.47 -7.35
CA SER A 74 -4.86 19.72 -7.74
C SER A 74 -3.35 19.57 -7.94
N LYS A 75 -2.76 18.41 -7.58
CA LYS A 75 -1.31 18.14 -7.56
C LYS A 75 -0.48 19.14 -6.73
N SER A 76 -1.14 19.90 -5.86
CA SER A 76 -0.52 20.87 -4.94
C SER A 76 0.21 20.20 -3.78
N ALA A 77 -0.20 18.98 -3.42
CA ALA A 77 0.37 18.22 -2.31
C ALA A 77 0.52 16.74 -2.68
N SER A 78 1.51 16.09 -2.08
CA SER A 78 1.74 14.67 -2.23
C SER A 78 2.36 14.07 -0.99
N ALA A 79 1.94 12.86 -0.63
CA ALA A 79 2.56 12.00 0.37
C ALA A 79 3.16 10.78 -0.33
N LYS A 80 4.27 10.24 0.18
CA LYS A 80 4.88 9.01 -0.34
C LYS A 80 4.69 7.89 0.68
N PHE A 81 4.57 6.67 0.20
CA PHE A 81 4.58 5.48 1.04
C PHE A 81 5.55 4.45 0.47
N GLU A 82 6.23 3.75 1.36
CA GLU A 82 7.11 2.65 1.01
C GLU A 82 6.36 1.34 1.25
N TYR A 83 6.14 0.60 0.18
CA TYR A 83 5.61 -0.75 0.24
C TYR A 83 6.77 -1.74 0.41
N ARG A 84 6.63 -2.64 1.38
CA ARG A 84 7.58 -3.73 1.61
C ARG A 84 6.87 -5.05 1.37
N SER A 85 7.26 -5.77 0.32
CA SER A 85 6.66 -7.05 -0.04
C SER A 85 6.88 -8.15 1.01
N GLY A 86 7.86 -7.99 1.89
CA GLY A 86 8.25 -9.03 2.84
C GLY A 86 8.82 -10.30 2.17
N TRP A 87 8.94 -10.33 0.83
CA TRP A 87 9.47 -11.44 0.03
C TRP A 87 10.99 -11.65 0.21
N PHE A 88 11.61 -10.94 1.15
CA PHE A 88 13.06 -10.93 1.31
C PHE A 88 13.63 -12.09 2.15
N LEU A 89 12.85 -13.11 2.55
CA LEU A 89 13.33 -14.18 3.46
C LEU A 89 13.10 -15.63 3.00
N ASP A 90 12.90 -15.89 1.71
CA ASP A 90 12.99 -17.26 1.16
C ASP A 90 13.98 -17.32 -0.02
N GLY A 91 15.14 -16.68 0.15
CA GLY A 91 16.23 -16.66 -0.83
C GLY A 91 17.63 -16.69 -0.21
N LEU A 92 17.72 -16.88 1.10
CA LEU A 92 18.98 -17.09 1.84
C LEU A 92 19.06 -18.50 2.45
N ALA A 93 18.29 -19.46 1.94
CA ALA A 93 18.28 -20.85 2.43
C ALA A 93 18.79 -21.89 1.40
N ASP A 94 19.18 -21.49 0.19
CA ASP A 94 19.77 -22.44 -0.77
C ASP A 94 20.88 -21.74 -1.55
N GLY A 95 22.10 -21.79 -1.02
CA GLY A 95 23.22 -21.06 -1.61
C GLY A 95 24.52 -21.08 -0.83
N GLU A 96 24.81 -22.11 -0.01
CA GLU A 96 26.21 -22.56 0.09
C GLU A 96 26.43 -23.52 -1.08
N ILE A 97 26.72 -22.92 -2.23
CA ILE A 97 27.59 -23.53 -3.23
C ILE A 97 29.01 -23.46 -2.67
N GLU A 98 29.60 -24.61 -2.33
CA GLU A 98 30.94 -25.09 -2.75
C GLU A 98 31.22 -26.48 -2.17
#